data_AF-A0A7W1XWG9-F1
#
_entry.id   AF-A0A7W1XWG9-F1
#
_cell.length_a   1.000
_cell.length_b   1.000
_cell.length_c   1.000
_cell.angle_alpha   90.00
_cell.angle_beta   90.00
_cell.angle_gamma   90.00
#
_symmetry.space_group_name_H-M   'P 1'
#
loop_
_entity.id
_entity.type
_entity.pdbx_description
1 polymer ?
#
loop_
_entity_poly.entity_id
_entity_poly.type
_entity_poly.pdbx_seq_one_letter_code
_entity_poly.pdbx_strand_id
1 'polypeptide(L)'
;MKPHDQNPESGATLLEILIASAVFIIVLILSLGAATEFSEYGNQADADAGIQLDSHRAFSKMERILRQGWSTPILNTEGTSVTIQVLGYFFNTGSQTWEQVDPATWKRDYDSLTSSYYFVDSSDNALPVADCTISWDRLSSDPNAELYHFGDLTCTLSAGANSTEWVLAKQIGTHETDSSGQRLKGMEFSVSGNSIEVELHLQRDVEDLPYSIRSRIQQRNYLESL
;
A
#
# COMPACT_ATOMS: atom_id res chain seq x y z
N MET A 1 -62.59 -65.94 -26.49
CA MET A 1 -61.76 -65.19 -27.45
C MET A 1 -61.54 -63.82 -26.83
N LYS A 2 -60.27 -63.45 -26.59
CA LYS A 2 -59.83 -62.30 -25.78
C LYS A 2 -60.29 -60.95 -26.35
N PRO A 3 -60.55 -59.92 -25.52
CA PRO A 3 -60.38 -58.54 -25.93
C PRO A 3 -58.87 -58.26 -26.06
N HIS A 4 -58.46 -57.60 -27.14
CA HIS A 4 -57.10 -57.08 -27.25
C HIS A 4 -57.05 -55.76 -26.47
N ASP A 5 -56.38 -55.79 -25.33
CA ASP A 5 -56.01 -54.60 -24.56
C ASP A 5 -55.05 -53.71 -25.37
N GLN A 6 -55.38 -52.42 -25.32
CA GLN A 6 -54.54 -51.22 -25.22
C GLN A 6 -53.07 -51.31 -25.64
N ASN A 7 -52.67 -50.41 -26.53
CA ASN A 7 -51.27 -50.04 -26.72
C ASN A 7 -51.08 -48.57 -26.29
N PRO A 8 -50.65 -48.28 -25.04
CA PRO A 8 -50.31 -46.95 -24.58
C PRO A 8 -48.80 -46.76 -24.39
N GLU A 9 -47.95 -47.30 -25.28
CA GLU A 9 -46.48 -47.13 -25.15
C GLU A 9 -45.91 -45.94 -25.96
N SER A 10 -46.72 -45.28 -26.78
CA SER A 10 -46.23 -44.19 -27.67
C SER A 10 -46.42 -42.76 -27.13
N GLY A 11 -47.17 -42.57 -26.04
CA GLY A 11 -47.48 -41.24 -25.48
C GLY A 11 -46.62 -40.85 -24.27
N ALA A 12 -46.19 -41.82 -23.46
CA ALA A 12 -45.36 -41.59 -22.28
C ALA A 12 -43.92 -41.17 -22.66
N THR A 13 -43.39 -41.71 -23.75
CA THR A 13 -42.02 -41.45 -24.23
C THR A 13 -41.79 -40.01 -24.70
N LEU A 14 -42.74 -39.40 -25.40
CA LEU A 14 -42.63 -38.00 -25.85
C LEU A 14 -42.73 -36.99 -24.70
N LEU A 15 -43.61 -37.26 -23.71
CA LEU A 15 -43.78 -36.41 -22.54
C LEU A 15 -42.53 -36.45 -21.64
N GLU A 16 -41.96 -37.64 -21.42
CA GLU A 16 -40.72 -37.81 -20.65
C GLU A 16 -39.54 -37.10 -21.30
N ILE A 17 -39.41 -37.17 -22.63
CA ILE A 17 -38.37 -36.44 -23.37
C ILE A 17 -38.55 -34.92 -23.20
N LEU A 18 -39.79 -34.41 -23.26
CA LEU A 18 -40.06 -32.98 -23.06
C LEU A 18 -39.73 -32.52 -21.64
N ILE A 19 -40.11 -33.28 -20.62
CA ILE A 19 -39.81 -32.98 -19.22
C ILE A 19 -38.30 -33.02 -18.97
N ALA A 20 -37.61 -34.06 -19.44
CA ALA A 20 -36.16 -34.18 -19.32
C ALA A 20 -35.43 -33.01 -20.02
N SER A 21 -35.90 -32.62 -21.20
CA SER A 21 -35.32 -31.48 -21.95
C SER A 21 -35.52 -30.16 -21.22
N ALA A 22 -36.71 -29.92 -20.65
CA ALA A 22 -36.99 -28.72 -19.88
C ALA A 22 -36.13 -28.63 -18.61
N VAL A 23 -36.00 -29.72 -17.86
CA VAL A 23 -35.13 -29.80 -16.67
C VAL A 23 -33.68 -29.55 -17.07
N PHE A 24 -33.21 -30.15 -18.16
CA PHE A 24 -31.85 -29.96 -18.66
C PHE A 24 -31.56 -28.50 -19.04
N ILE A 25 -32.48 -27.83 -19.72
CA ILE A 25 -32.36 -26.41 -20.07
C ILE A 25 -32.31 -25.54 -18.81
N ILE A 26 -33.17 -25.80 -17.82
CA ILE A 26 -33.17 -25.05 -16.55
C ILE A 26 -31.84 -25.23 -15.82
N VAL A 27 -31.33 -26.46 -15.74
CA VAL A 27 -30.03 -26.75 -15.10
C VAL A 27 -28.90 -26.05 -15.84
N LEU A 28 -28.91 -26.02 -17.18
CA LEU A 28 -27.91 -25.30 -17.96
C LEU A 28 -27.94 -23.79 -17.70
N ILE A 29 -29.12 -23.17 -17.65
CA ILE A 29 -29.25 -21.73 -17.38
C ILE A 29 -28.76 -21.40 -15.97
N LEU A 30 -29.15 -22.18 -14.96
CA LEU A 30 -28.70 -21.99 -13.58
C LEU A 30 -27.19 -22.22 -13.43
N SER A 31 -26.65 -23.23 -14.11
CA SER A 31 -25.21 -23.51 -14.08
C SER A 31 -24.40 -22.42 -14.78
N LEU A 32 -24.93 -21.85 -15.86
CA LEU A 32 -24.29 -20.75 -16.56
C LEU A 32 -24.30 -19.47 -15.73
N GLY A 33 -25.43 -19.13 -15.09
CA GLY A 33 -25.52 -17.99 -14.17
C GLY A 33 -24.60 -18.12 -12.95
N ALA A 34 -24.54 -19.32 -12.35
CA ALA A 34 -23.61 -19.57 -11.25
C ALA A 34 -22.15 -19.46 -11.71
N ALA A 35 -21.80 -20.00 -12.89
CA ALA A 35 -20.44 -19.92 -13.42
C ALA A 35 -20.01 -18.48 -13.74
N THR A 36 -20.91 -17.63 -14.22
CA THR A 36 -20.61 -16.20 -14.45
C THR A 36 -20.38 -15.46 -13.14
N GLU A 37 -21.22 -15.69 -12.12
CA GLU A 37 -21.03 -15.08 -10.80
C GLU A 37 -19.72 -15.55 -10.17
N PHE A 38 -19.42 -16.86 -10.17
CA PHE A 38 -18.15 -17.37 -9.66
C PHE A 38 -16.92 -16.83 -10.41
N SER A 39 -17.03 -16.59 -11.72
CA SER A 39 -15.96 -15.97 -12.49
C SER A 39 -15.76 -14.49 -12.13
N GLU A 40 -16.84 -13.75 -11.88
CA GLU A 40 -16.77 -12.37 -11.42
C GLU A 40 -16.15 -12.27 -10.02
N TYR A 41 -16.58 -13.13 -9.08
CA TYR A 41 -15.98 -13.25 -7.76
C TYR A 41 -14.49 -13.62 -7.82
N GLY A 42 -14.10 -14.56 -8.71
CA GLY A 42 -12.70 -14.93 -8.89
C GLY A 42 -11.84 -13.77 -9.40
N ASN A 43 -12.35 -13.00 -10.37
CA ASN A 43 -11.65 -11.84 -10.91
C ASN A 43 -11.53 -10.70 -9.88
N GLN A 44 -12.55 -10.48 -9.04
CA GLN A 44 -12.50 -9.51 -7.95
C GLN A 44 -11.47 -9.93 -6.88
N ALA A 45 -11.53 -11.18 -6.41
CA ALA A 45 -10.59 -11.69 -5.42
C ALA A 45 -9.12 -11.60 -5.87
N ASP A 46 -8.84 -11.88 -7.16
CA ASP A 46 -7.49 -11.76 -7.72
C ASP A 46 -7.03 -10.29 -7.83
N ALA A 47 -7.93 -9.36 -8.17
CA ALA A 47 -7.64 -7.93 -8.21
C ALA A 47 -7.34 -7.37 -6.81
N ASP A 48 -8.13 -7.78 -5.81
CA ASP A 48 -7.97 -7.34 -4.42
C ASP A 48 -6.68 -7.88 -3.81
N ALA A 49 -6.35 -9.15 -4.08
CA ALA A 49 -5.06 -9.73 -3.67
C ALA A 49 -3.86 -9.00 -4.31
N GLY A 50 -3.97 -8.61 -5.60
CA GLY A 50 -2.94 -7.84 -6.30
C GLY A 50 -2.72 -6.46 -5.67
N ILE A 51 -3.79 -5.76 -5.32
CA ILE A 51 -3.73 -4.41 -4.73
C ILE A 51 -3.23 -4.43 -3.28
N GLN A 52 -3.65 -5.43 -2.49
CA GLN A 52 -3.11 -5.63 -1.15
C GLN A 52 -1.60 -5.89 -1.21
N LEU A 53 -1.15 -6.73 -2.15
CA LEU A 53 0.26 -7.01 -2.37
C LEU A 53 1.05 -5.74 -2.76
N ASP A 54 0.48 -4.88 -3.61
CA ASP A 54 1.11 -3.62 -4.00
C ASP A 54 1.19 -2.63 -2.83
N SER A 55 0.16 -2.58 -1.98
CA SER A 55 0.17 -1.79 -0.75
C SER A 55 1.26 -2.28 0.22
N HIS A 56 1.39 -3.59 0.39
CA HIS A 56 2.47 -4.21 1.17
C HIS A 56 3.88 -3.90 0.62
N ARG A 57 4.04 -3.96 -0.70
CA ARG A 57 5.31 -3.60 -1.36
C ARG A 57 5.64 -2.13 -1.15
N ALA A 58 4.66 -1.25 -1.26
CA ALA A 58 4.84 0.18 -1.01
C ALA A 58 5.19 0.45 0.46
N PHE A 59 4.49 -0.19 1.39
CA PHE A 59 4.79 -0.11 2.82
C PHE A 59 6.23 -0.58 3.11
N SER A 60 6.66 -1.70 2.52
CA SER A 60 8.02 -2.22 2.68
C SER A 60 9.10 -1.28 2.09
N LYS A 61 8.81 -0.65 0.94
CA LYS A 61 9.70 0.37 0.33
C LYS A 61 9.81 1.60 1.23
N MET A 62 8.69 2.12 1.70
CA MET A 62 8.64 3.23 2.65
C MET A 62 9.42 2.89 3.91
N GLU A 63 9.19 1.73 4.51
CA GLU A 63 9.91 1.29 5.71
C GLU A 63 11.43 1.29 5.48
N ARG A 64 11.87 0.76 4.33
CA ARG A 64 13.29 0.74 3.97
C ARG A 64 13.86 2.16 3.87
N ILE A 65 13.12 3.12 3.34
CA ILE A 65 13.53 4.53 3.23
C ILE A 65 13.63 5.15 4.62
N LEU A 66 12.56 5.06 5.42
CA LEU A 66 12.49 5.62 6.77
C LEU A 66 13.61 5.10 7.69
N ARG A 67 13.98 3.82 7.52
CA ARG A 67 15.08 3.18 8.25
C ARG A 67 16.46 3.78 7.92
N GLN A 68 16.64 4.43 6.77
CA GLN A 68 17.89 5.10 6.40
C GLN A 68 18.08 6.46 7.07
N GLY A 69 17.06 6.95 7.77
CA GLY A 69 17.11 8.24 8.45
C GLY A 69 18.32 8.39 9.36
N TRP A 70 18.94 9.57 9.27
CA TRP A 70 20.10 9.98 10.04
C TRP A 70 19.77 11.09 11.05
N SER A 71 18.74 11.89 10.77
CA SER A 71 18.27 12.96 11.65
C SER A 71 17.04 12.53 12.45
N THR A 72 16.71 13.33 13.48
CA THR A 72 15.41 13.21 14.14
C THR A 72 14.29 13.39 13.09
N PRO A 73 13.33 12.46 13.00
CA PRO A 73 12.21 12.61 12.08
C PRO A 73 11.36 13.82 12.45
N ILE A 74 10.88 14.53 11.43
CA ILE A 74 9.99 15.69 11.58
C ILE A 74 8.62 15.29 11.06
N LEU A 75 7.60 15.31 11.91
CA LEU A 75 6.22 15.05 11.53
C LEU A 75 5.51 16.35 11.17
N ASN A 76 4.59 16.29 10.22
CA ASN A 76 3.60 17.35 10.08
C ASN A 76 2.57 17.31 11.23
N THR A 77 1.80 18.38 11.37
CA THR A 77 0.79 18.53 12.43
C THR A 77 -0.34 17.51 12.35
N GLU A 78 -0.61 16.95 11.18
CA GLU A 78 -1.71 16.01 10.94
C GLU A 78 -1.32 14.54 11.11
N GLY A 79 -0.02 14.26 11.27
CA GLY A 79 0.54 12.90 11.32
C GLY A 79 0.45 12.17 9.98
N THR A 80 0.32 12.88 8.85
CA THR A 80 0.19 12.29 7.51
C THR A 80 1.48 12.36 6.70
N SER A 81 2.49 13.09 7.17
CA SER A 81 3.80 13.13 6.52
C SER A 81 4.93 13.12 7.54
N VAL A 82 6.04 12.50 7.16
CA VAL A 82 7.27 12.44 7.94
C VAL A 82 8.46 12.78 7.05
N THR A 83 9.34 13.66 7.52
CA THR A 83 10.58 14.03 6.87
C THR A 83 11.76 13.49 7.66
N ILE A 84 12.70 12.86 6.96
CA ILE A 84 13.98 12.39 7.49
C ILE A 84 15.12 12.88 6.59
N GLN A 85 16.31 13.04 7.16
CA GLN A 85 17.52 13.23 6.35
C GLN A 85 18.13 11.89 5.98
N VAL A 86 18.45 11.73 4.70
CA VAL A 86 19.15 10.56 4.15
C VAL A 86 20.58 10.95 3.76
N LEU A 87 21.55 10.12 4.15
CA LEU A 87 22.98 10.35 3.92
C LEU A 87 23.42 9.92 2.52
N GLY A 88 24.41 10.63 1.98
CA GLY A 88 25.12 10.30 0.75
C GLY A 88 24.32 10.59 -0.53
N TYR A 89 23.12 11.14 -0.44
CA TYR A 89 22.31 11.51 -1.60
C TYR A 89 22.61 12.94 -2.04
N PHE A 90 22.83 13.13 -3.35
CA PHE A 90 23.00 14.45 -3.96
C PHE A 90 22.37 14.48 -5.35
N PHE A 91 22.01 15.68 -5.80
CA PHE A 91 21.51 15.88 -7.15
C PHE A 91 22.67 16.21 -8.08
N ASN A 92 22.97 15.32 -9.02
CA ASN A 92 24.00 15.56 -10.02
C ASN A 92 23.44 16.44 -11.14
N THR A 93 23.92 17.68 -11.21
CA THR A 93 23.45 18.67 -12.20
C THR A 93 23.88 18.34 -13.64
N GLY A 94 24.92 17.53 -13.82
CA GLY A 94 25.36 17.08 -15.15
C GLY A 94 24.43 16.02 -15.75
N SER A 95 24.04 15.03 -14.95
CA SER A 95 23.11 13.95 -15.34
C SER A 95 21.63 14.29 -15.11
N GLN A 96 21.34 15.36 -14.35
CA GLN A 96 19.98 15.75 -13.92
C GLN A 96 19.26 14.63 -13.14
N THR A 97 20.03 13.88 -12.34
CA THR A 97 19.52 12.74 -11.56
C THR A 97 20.06 12.73 -10.14
N TRP A 98 19.30 12.09 -9.24
CA TRP A 98 19.77 11.77 -7.89
C TRP A 98 20.79 10.64 -7.93
N GLU A 99 21.93 10.86 -7.29
CA GLU A 99 22.99 9.88 -7.14
C GLU A 99 23.27 9.66 -5.65
N GLN A 100 23.72 8.45 -5.32
CA GLN A 100 24.12 8.07 -3.98
C GLN A 100 25.61 7.77 -3.97
N VAL A 101 26.35 8.42 -3.08
CA VAL A 101 27.73 8.05 -2.75
C VAL A 101 27.72 6.62 -2.21
N ASP A 102 28.54 5.74 -2.78
CA ASP A 102 28.54 4.31 -2.44
C ASP A 102 28.66 4.09 -0.91
N PRO A 103 27.64 3.51 -0.26
CA PRO A 103 27.65 3.24 1.18
C PRO A 103 28.84 2.40 1.66
N ALA A 104 29.48 1.61 0.79
CA ALA A 104 30.67 0.84 1.13
C ALA A 104 31.91 1.72 1.40
N THR A 105 31.90 2.97 0.92
CA THR A 105 33.00 3.93 1.08
C THR A 105 32.84 4.82 2.31
N TRP A 106 31.71 4.73 3.00
CA TRP A 106 31.40 5.63 4.11
C TRP A 106 32.22 5.29 5.35
N LYS A 107 32.78 6.33 5.97
CA LYS A 107 33.51 6.24 7.22
C LYS A 107 32.89 7.20 8.22
N ARG A 108 32.71 6.72 9.46
CA ARG A 108 32.29 7.57 10.57
C ARG A 108 33.51 8.25 11.18
N ASP A 109 33.44 9.55 11.37
CA ASP A 109 34.48 10.34 12.02
C ASP A 109 33.90 11.11 13.22
N TYR A 110 34.77 11.53 14.15
CA TYR A 110 34.38 12.22 15.38
C TYR A 110 35.04 13.59 15.44
N ASP A 111 34.21 14.64 15.46
CA ASP A 111 34.70 15.99 15.70
C ASP A 111 34.80 16.24 17.22
N SER A 112 36.03 16.30 17.71
CA SER A 112 36.32 16.59 19.12
C SER A 112 35.94 18.01 19.56
N LEU A 113 35.80 18.96 18.64
CA LEU A 113 35.46 20.36 18.95
C LEU A 113 33.97 20.52 19.21
N THR A 114 33.13 19.87 18.42
CA THR A 114 31.66 19.89 18.56
C THR A 114 31.12 18.70 19.34
N SER A 115 31.98 17.74 19.70
CA SER A 115 31.62 16.49 20.35
C SER A 115 30.57 15.67 19.59
N SER A 116 30.59 15.73 18.26
CA SER A 116 29.60 15.07 17.39
C SER A 116 30.25 14.13 16.39
N TYR A 117 29.59 13.00 16.08
CA TYR A 117 29.99 12.17 14.95
C TYR A 117 29.44 12.72 13.63
N TYR A 118 30.15 12.47 12.54
CA TYR A 118 29.71 12.73 11.16
C TYR A 118 30.20 11.62 10.25
N PHE A 119 29.74 11.62 8.99
CA PHE A 119 30.17 10.64 7.99
C PHE A 119 30.92 11.32 6.84
N VAL A 120 31.98 10.66 6.38
CA VAL A 120 32.79 11.06 5.21
C VAL A 120 32.86 9.94 4.18
N ASP A 121 33.21 10.30 2.95
CA ASP A 121 33.54 9.36 1.88
C ASP A 121 34.99 8.83 1.98
N SER A 122 35.41 8.01 1.02
CA SER A 122 36.78 7.46 0.96
C SER A 122 37.88 8.50 0.73
N SER A 123 37.51 9.74 0.41
CA SER A 123 38.41 10.87 0.18
C SER A 123 38.37 11.87 1.34
N ASP A 124 37.79 11.48 2.48
CA ASP A 124 37.57 12.30 3.68
C ASP A 124 36.71 13.57 3.44
N ASN A 125 35.86 13.58 2.39
CA ASN A 125 34.87 14.64 2.21
C ASN A 125 33.59 14.33 3.01
N ALA A 126 32.98 15.35 3.63
CA ALA A 126 31.69 15.20 4.30
C ALA A 126 30.61 14.67 3.35
N LEU A 127 29.85 13.66 3.78
CA LEU A 127 28.77 13.13 2.97
C LEU A 127 27.65 14.17 2.80
N PRO A 128 27.11 14.33 1.60
CA PRO A 128 25.93 15.17 1.39
C PRO A 128 24.72 14.57 2.11
N VAL A 129 23.79 15.44 2.49
CA VAL A 129 22.49 15.06 3.06
C VAL A 129 21.38 15.61 2.19
N ALA A 130 20.32 14.83 2.03
CA ALA A 130 19.09 15.24 1.36
C ALA A 130 17.89 14.98 2.28
N ASP A 131 16.88 15.84 2.18
CA ASP A 131 15.63 15.66 2.90
C ASP A 131 14.72 14.72 2.11
N CYS A 132 14.30 13.64 2.74
CA CYS A 132 13.35 12.68 2.21
C CYS A 132 12.04 12.77 3.00
N THR A 133 10.97 13.17 2.33
CA THR A 133 9.62 13.27 2.90
C THR A 133 8.77 12.14 2.37
N ILE A 134 8.21 11.35 3.26
CA ILE A 134 7.12 10.43 2.95
C ILE A 134 5.82 11.11 3.34
N SER A 135 4.86 11.19 2.41
CA SER A 135 3.54 11.76 2.67
C SER A 135 2.45 10.79 2.26
N TRP A 136 1.37 10.76 3.04
CA TRP A 136 0.08 10.21 2.63
C TRP A 136 -0.85 11.38 2.33
N ASP A 137 -1.00 11.66 1.04
CA ASP A 137 -1.72 12.83 0.54
C ASP A 137 -3.17 12.45 0.23
N ARG A 138 -4.12 12.97 1.01
CA ARG A 138 -5.55 12.69 0.84
C ARG A 138 -6.03 13.09 -0.55
N LEU A 139 -6.94 12.28 -1.11
CA LEU A 139 -7.58 12.55 -2.41
C LEU A 139 -8.68 13.62 -2.33
N SER A 140 -9.14 13.93 -1.13
CA SER A 140 -10.09 15.01 -0.85
C SER A 140 -9.67 15.81 0.38
N SER A 141 -10.02 17.10 0.38
CA SER A 141 -9.88 17.99 1.54
C SER A 141 -11.16 18.13 2.36
N ASP A 142 -12.31 17.63 1.88
CA ASP A 142 -13.57 17.63 2.62
C ASP A 142 -13.64 16.42 3.57
N PRO A 143 -13.63 16.61 4.91
CA PRO A 143 -13.67 15.51 5.88
C PRO A 143 -14.90 14.61 5.79
N ASN A 144 -15.98 15.07 5.16
CA ASN A 144 -17.20 14.28 4.99
C ASN A 144 -17.19 13.44 3.70
N ALA A 145 -16.26 13.70 2.78
CA ALA A 145 -16.16 12.97 1.54
C ALA A 145 -15.49 11.61 1.79
N GLU A 146 -15.97 10.58 1.12
CA GLU A 146 -15.39 9.23 1.20
C GLU A 146 -13.90 9.23 0.88
N LEU A 147 -13.52 9.98 -0.17
CA LEU A 147 -12.15 10.14 -0.65
C LEU A 147 -11.21 10.85 0.34
N TYR A 148 -11.71 11.43 1.43
CA TYR A 148 -10.87 12.00 2.50
C TYR A 148 -10.10 10.92 3.26
N HIS A 149 -10.64 9.70 3.29
CA HIS A 149 -10.05 8.56 3.98
C HIS A 149 -9.12 7.74 3.08
N PHE A 150 -8.94 8.19 1.84
CA PHE A 150 -8.05 7.62 0.84
C PHE A 150 -7.01 8.66 0.42
N GLY A 151 -5.80 8.20 0.14
CA GLY A 151 -4.69 9.05 -0.23
C GLY A 151 -3.62 8.31 -1.01
N ASP A 152 -2.76 9.06 -1.68
CA ASP A 152 -1.59 8.52 -2.37
C ASP A 152 -0.39 8.57 -1.43
N LEU A 153 0.37 7.48 -1.38
CA LEU A 153 1.62 7.42 -0.64
C LEU A 153 2.75 7.93 -1.56
N THR A 154 3.32 9.07 -1.23
CA THR A 154 4.36 9.74 -2.00
C THR A 154 5.69 9.76 -1.24
N CYS A 155 6.78 9.81 -1.98
CA CYS A 155 8.13 9.98 -1.48
C CYS A 155 8.80 11.10 -2.26
N THR A 156 9.28 12.11 -1.56
CA THR A 156 9.92 13.28 -2.15
C THR A 156 11.33 13.41 -1.61
N LEU A 157 12.32 13.40 -2.51
CA LEU A 157 13.71 13.66 -2.17
C LEU A 157 14.09 15.07 -2.62
N SER A 158 14.67 15.85 -1.73
CA SER A 158 14.97 17.26 -1.98
C SER A 158 16.28 17.71 -1.34
N ALA A 159 16.98 18.63 -2.01
CA ALA A 159 18.20 19.27 -1.52
C ALA A 159 18.33 20.65 -2.17
N GLY A 160 18.21 21.70 -1.37
CA GLY A 160 18.20 23.08 -1.86
C GLY A 160 17.03 23.33 -2.83
N ALA A 161 17.33 23.71 -4.06
CA ALA A 161 16.32 24.01 -5.09
C ALA A 161 15.86 22.77 -5.89
N ASN A 162 16.54 21.62 -5.75
CA ASN A 162 16.22 20.41 -6.50
C ASN A 162 15.29 19.51 -5.68
N SER A 163 14.23 19.03 -6.31
CA SER A 163 13.27 18.11 -5.70
C SER A 163 12.77 17.10 -6.74
N THR A 164 12.54 15.87 -6.32
CA THR A 164 11.90 14.84 -7.15
C THR A 164 10.95 14.03 -6.29
N GLU A 165 9.73 13.84 -6.80
CA GLU A 165 8.65 13.12 -6.14
C GLU A 165 8.33 11.83 -6.91
N TRP A 166 8.06 10.77 -6.15
CA TRP A 166 7.61 9.49 -6.67
C TRP A 166 6.40 8.99 -5.89
N VAL A 167 5.40 8.47 -6.60
CA VAL A 167 4.26 7.79 -5.98
C VAL A 167 4.65 6.34 -5.69
N LEU A 168 4.60 5.94 -4.43
CA LEU A 168 4.90 4.58 -3.97
C LEU A 168 3.69 3.66 -4.10
N ALA A 169 2.50 4.16 -3.74
CA ALA A 169 1.21 3.50 -3.92
C ALA A 169 0.10 4.54 -4.05
N LYS A 170 -0.99 4.15 -4.70
CA LYS A 170 -2.17 5.00 -4.90
C LYS A 170 -3.37 4.51 -4.12
N GLN A 171 -4.24 5.43 -3.72
CA GLN A 171 -5.52 5.14 -3.09
C GLN A 171 -5.37 4.20 -1.88
N ILE A 172 -4.38 4.46 -1.04
CA ILE A 172 -4.22 3.86 0.28
C ILE A 172 -5.28 4.48 1.19
N GLY A 173 -6.15 3.67 1.76
CA GLY A 173 -7.27 4.16 2.55
C GLY A 173 -8.15 3.06 3.08
N THR A 174 -9.11 3.47 3.91
CA THR A 174 -9.99 2.54 4.61
C THR A 174 -11.43 3.07 4.72
N HIS A 175 -12.38 2.15 4.63
CA HIS A 175 -13.77 2.35 5.06
C HIS A 175 -14.00 2.08 6.55
N GLU A 176 -12.98 1.59 7.25
CA GLU A 176 -13.07 1.19 8.64
C GLU A 176 -13.47 2.37 9.54
N THR A 177 -14.32 2.08 10.53
CA THR A 177 -14.73 3.04 11.53
C THR A 177 -14.30 2.57 12.91
N ASP A 178 -13.93 3.52 13.76
CA ASP A 178 -13.63 3.25 15.16
C ASP A 178 -14.90 2.94 15.98
N SER A 179 -14.72 2.63 17.27
CA SER A 179 -15.83 2.35 18.19
C SER A 179 -16.84 3.50 18.35
N SER A 180 -16.50 4.72 17.93
CA SER A 180 -17.38 5.89 17.94
C SER A 180 -18.09 6.13 16.61
N GLY A 181 -17.83 5.29 15.60
CA GLY A 181 -18.36 5.42 14.24
C GLY A 181 -17.61 6.44 13.38
N GLN A 182 -16.46 6.95 13.85
CA GLN A 182 -15.61 7.84 13.06
C GLN A 182 -14.71 7.02 12.15
N ARG A 183 -14.61 7.42 10.88
CA ARG A 183 -13.73 6.73 9.93
C ARG A 183 -12.26 6.94 10.30
N LEU A 184 -11.50 5.86 10.24
CA LEU A 184 -10.06 5.88 10.44
C LEU A 184 -9.34 6.59 9.29
N LYS A 185 -8.09 6.99 9.54
CA LYS A 185 -7.18 7.45 8.48
C LYS A 185 -6.62 6.24 7.75
N GLY A 186 -6.36 6.37 6.45
CA GLY A 186 -5.68 5.32 5.68
C GLY A 186 -4.26 5.07 6.17
N MET A 187 -3.55 6.12 6.59
CA MET A 187 -2.21 6.01 7.15
C MET A 187 -1.96 7.09 8.19
N GLU A 188 -1.18 6.76 9.21
CA GLU A 188 -0.73 7.69 10.24
C GLU A 188 0.72 7.41 10.62
N PHE A 189 1.48 8.50 10.81
CA PHE A 189 2.84 8.51 11.29
C PHE A 189 2.88 9.09 12.70
N SER A 190 3.60 8.43 13.59
CA SER A 190 3.95 8.96 14.90
C SER A 190 5.44 8.75 15.17
N VAL A 191 6.02 9.57 16.05
CA VAL A 191 7.45 9.53 16.36
C VAL A 191 7.64 9.33 17.85
N SER A 192 8.49 8.39 18.20
CA SER A 192 8.90 8.09 19.58
C SER A 192 10.42 8.01 19.64
N GLY A 193 11.06 9.15 19.93
CA GLY A 193 12.53 9.26 19.93
C GLY A 193 13.09 9.08 18.51
N ASN A 194 13.98 8.09 18.33
CA ASN A 194 14.58 7.73 17.04
C ASN A 194 13.77 6.70 16.23
N SER A 195 12.54 6.41 16.66
CA SER A 195 11.65 5.45 16.01
C SER A 195 10.48 6.19 15.38
N ILE A 196 10.14 5.81 14.16
CA ILE A 196 8.92 6.22 13.47
C ILE A 196 7.96 5.05 13.54
N GLU A 197 6.80 5.25 14.16
CA GLU A 197 5.71 4.29 14.10
C GLU A 197 4.79 4.66 12.94
N VAL A 198 4.49 3.68 12.10
CA VAL A 198 3.57 3.84 10.98
C VAL A 198 2.44 2.85 11.13
N GLU A 199 1.23 3.37 11.06
CA GLU A 199 0.00 2.59 11.07
C GLU A 199 -0.72 2.80 9.73
N LEU A 200 -1.13 1.70 9.12
CA LEU A 200 -1.76 1.64 7.80
C LEU A 200 -3.05 0.85 7.96
N HIS A 201 -4.18 1.46 7.58
CA HIS A 201 -5.48 0.82 7.51
C HIS A 201 -5.92 0.71 6.06
N LEU A 202 -6.36 -0.48 5.67
CA LEU A 202 -6.77 -0.81 4.31
C LEU A 202 -8.13 -1.51 4.32
N GLN A 203 -9.09 -0.88 3.66
CA GLN A 203 -10.39 -1.44 3.33
C GLN A 203 -10.97 -0.63 2.16
N ARG A 204 -11.05 -1.23 0.96
CA ARG A 204 -11.42 -0.51 -0.28
C ARG A 204 -12.86 -0.69 -0.69
N ASP A 205 -13.48 -1.79 -0.32
CA ASP A 205 -14.93 -1.97 -0.32
C ASP A 205 -15.41 -2.11 1.13
N VAL A 206 -16.61 -1.62 1.42
CA VAL A 206 -17.24 -1.76 2.74
C VAL A 206 -17.48 -3.23 3.08
N GLU A 207 -17.67 -4.08 2.06
CA GLU A 207 -17.87 -5.52 2.23
C GLU A 207 -16.55 -6.29 2.45
N ASP A 208 -15.39 -5.66 2.19
CA ASP A 208 -14.09 -6.29 2.40
C ASP A 208 -13.77 -6.43 3.90
N LEU A 209 -13.00 -7.46 4.24
CA LEU A 209 -12.42 -7.57 5.57
C LEU A 209 -11.36 -6.47 5.75
N PRO A 210 -11.48 -5.61 6.78
CA PRO A 210 -10.49 -4.57 7.04
C PRO A 210 -9.16 -5.21 7.44
N TYR A 211 -8.07 -4.57 7.01
CA TYR A 211 -6.72 -5.02 7.26
C TYR A 211 -5.85 -3.87 7.74
N SER A 212 -5.01 -4.13 8.75
CA SER A 212 -4.12 -3.12 9.33
C SER A 212 -2.67 -3.61 9.42
N ILE A 213 -1.72 -2.75 9.06
CA ILE A 213 -0.28 -2.95 9.31
C ILE A 213 0.20 -1.90 10.29
N ARG A 214 0.90 -2.32 11.34
CA ARG A 214 1.65 -1.43 12.22
C ARG A 214 3.12 -1.82 12.23
N SER A 215 4.00 -0.87 11.97
CA SER A 215 5.45 -1.07 12.02
C SER A 215 6.12 0.02 12.84
N ARG A 216 7.05 -0.38 13.70
CA ARG A 216 7.94 0.53 14.42
C ARG A 216 9.32 0.49 13.78
N ILE A 217 9.70 1.60 13.17
CA ILE A 217 10.88 1.72 12.33
C ILE A 217 11.94 2.49 13.09
N GLN A 218 12.91 1.76 13.63
CA GLN A 218 14.10 2.37 14.22
C GLN A 218 15.08 2.80 13.13
N GLN A 219 15.48 4.07 13.16
CA GLN A 219 16.45 4.64 12.24
C GLN A 219 17.86 4.05 12.47
N ARG A 220 18.50 3.57 11.40
CA ARG A 220 19.79 2.85 11.47
C ARG A 220 20.98 3.78 11.71
N ASN A 221 20.94 4.97 11.12
CA ASN A 221 22.07 5.89 11.09
C ASN A 221 21.89 7.06 12.05
N TYR A 222 20.86 7.04 12.89
CA TYR A 222 20.55 8.12 13.82
C TYR A 222 21.72 8.36 14.77
N LEU A 223 22.22 9.59 14.77
CA LEU A 223 23.04 10.09 15.85
C LEU A 223 22.19 10.97 16.75
N GLU A 224 22.16 10.60 18.03
CA GLU A 224 21.59 11.46 19.04
C GLU A 224 22.46 12.71 19.15
N SER A 225 21.90 13.89 18.85
CA SER A 225 22.55 15.13 19.25
C SER A 225 22.49 15.20 20.78
N LEU A 226 23.64 14.99 21.43
CA LEU A 226 23.83 15.15 22.87
C LEU A 226 23.57 16.60 23.31
#